data_AF-A0A3B8XQA1-F1
#
_entry.id   AF-A0A3B8XQA1-F1
#
_cell.length_a   1.000
_cell.length_b   1.000
_cell.length_c   1.000
_cell.angle_alpha   90.00
_cell.angle_beta   90.00
_cell.angle_gamma   90.00
#
_symmetry.space_group_name_H-M   'P 1'
#
loop_
_entity.id
_entity.type
_entity.pdbx_description
1 polymer ?
#
loop_
_entity_poly.entity_id
_entity_poly.type
_entity_poly.pdbx_seq_one_letter_code
_entity_poly.pdbx_strand_id
1 'polypeptide(L)'
;MNVRRCGKASLASLAFGLVLAGCASGPQLERNRQVLAAFNQPKVVAPAPDLAARPRSYETHLARALYLLRKEDRTDFDLHLARVGFETAARLSRDYWPAWFYAGIVHDMLGDYEQSMNAFVEAASIADHAALWNAAALAALRGGYEQLAYSLHRRALSAREAGDDAVSSYMTAAYAADAGASRAQTVVPPLSGARREDEEFICRALEDEDDDDD
;
A
#
# COMPACT_ATOMS: atom_id res chain seq x y z
N MET A 1 -81.97 0.41 20.82
CA MET A 1 -81.42 -0.96 21.01
C MET A 1 -80.79 -1.44 19.70
N ASN A 2 -79.66 -2.12 19.82
CA ASN A 2 -78.84 -2.83 18.82
C ASN A 2 -77.82 -2.06 17.95
N VAL A 3 -76.57 -2.43 18.26
CA VAL A 3 -75.25 -2.13 17.71
C VAL A 3 -74.93 -3.02 16.49
N ARG A 4 -74.06 -2.54 15.59
CA ARG A 4 -72.90 -3.22 14.91
C ARG A 4 -72.48 -2.36 13.69
N ARG A 5 -71.21 -2.11 13.33
CA ARG A 5 -69.85 -2.28 13.88
C ARG A 5 -68.90 -1.45 12.98
N CYS A 6 -67.82 -0.89 13.54
CA CYS A 6 -66.80 -0.08 12.85
C CYS A 6 -66.06 -0.81 11.71
N GLY A 7 -65.85 -0.11 10.59
CA GLY A 7 -64.76 -0.35 9.64
C GLY A 7 -63.59 0.60 9.92
N LYS A 8 -62.37 0.05 9.97
CA LYS A 8 -61.12 0.79 10.20
C LYS A 8 -60.56 1.27 8.85
N ALA A 9 -60.25 2.55 8.72
CA ALA A 9 -59.31 3.06 7.71
C ALA A 9 -58.17 3.77 8.45
N SER A 10 -56.94 3.33 8.15
CA SER A 10 -55.72 3.66 8.88
C SER A 10 -55.21 5.06 8.52
N LEU A 11 -54.97 5.88 9.55
CA LEU A 11 -54.23 7.14 9.51
C LEU A 11 -52.81 6.87 10.04
N ALA A 12 -51.80 7.16 9.24
CA ALA A 12 -50.42 7.42 9.69
C ALA A 12 -49.80 8.35 8.64
N SER A 13 -49.86 9.67 8.84
CA SER A 13 -48.95 10.51 9.64
C SER A 13 -47.69 10.91 8.87
N LEU A 14 -47.72 12.16 8.41
CA LEU A 14 -46.58 13.01 8.08
C LEU A 14 -45.73 13.29 9.34
N ALA A 15 -44.42 13.10 9.23
CA ALA A 15 -43.29 13.81 9.86
C ALA A 15 -42.03 12.99 9.54
N PHE A 16 -40.83 13.46 9.20
CA PHE A 16 -39.95 14.52 9.71
C PHE A 16 -38.84 14.63 8.62
N GLY A 17 -38.40 15.78 8.12
CA GLY A 17 -37.44 16.65 8.81
C GLY A 17 -35.96 16.28 8.53
N LEU A 18 -35.35 17.01 7.59
CA LEU A 18 -33.93 17.39 7.44
C LEU A 18 -32.74 16.39 7.58
N VAL A 19 -31.89 16.45 6.53
CA VAL A 19 -30.42 16.59 6.52
C VAL A 19 -29.58 15.47 7.17
N LEU A 20 -28.68 14.89 6.38
CA LEU A 20 -27.23 14.93 6.63
C LEU A 20 -26.46 14.52 5.36
N ALA A 21 -25.53 15.38 4.97
CA ALA A 21 -24.39 15.03 4.13
C ALA A 21 -23.46 14.06 4.90
N GLY A 22 -22.72 13.24 4.16
CA GLY A 22 -21.63 12.39 4.68
C GLY A 22 -21.93 10.89 4.53
N CYS A 23 -21.07 10.03 4.02
CA CYS A 23 -19.64 10.14 3.72
C CYS A 23 -19.29 9.16 2.59
N ALA A 24 -18.27 9.50 1.79
CA ALA A 24 -17.65 8.66 0.77
C ALA A 24 -16.87 7.45 1.35
N SER A 25 -17.34 6.85 2.45
CA SER A 25 -16.65 5.80 3.20
C SER A 25 -17.44 4.48 3.30
N GLY A 26 -18.69 4.43 2.84
CA GLY A 26 -19.54 3.22 2.87
C GLY A 26 -18.93 1.99 2.16
N PRO A 27 -18.54 2.08 0.87
CA PRO A 27 -18.01 0.91 0.15
C PRO A 27 -16.52 0.64 0.42
N GLN A 28 -15.73 1.67 0.75
CA GLN A 28 -14.30 1.51 1.06
C GLN A 28 -14.08 0.81 2.41
N LEU A 29 -14.88 1.16 3.43
CA LEU A 29 -14.80 0.57 4.76
C LEU A 29 -15.25 -0.90 4.76
N GLU A 30 -16.28 -1.25 3.98
CA GLU A 30 -16.71 -2.65 3.81
C GLU A 30 -15.68 -3.50 3.06
N ARG A 31 -15.04 -2.95 2.01
CA ARG A 31 -13.93 -3.62 1.30
C ARG A 31 -12.72 -3.87 2.20
N ASN A 32 -12.41 -2.96 3.12
CA ASN A 32 -11.30 -3.11 4.07
C ASN A 32 -11.64 -4.09 5.20
N ARG A 33 -12.91 -4.21 5.60
CA ARG A 33 -13.38 -5.16 6.64
C ARG A 33 -13.19 -6.63 6.27
N GLN A 34 -13.31 -6.99 4.99
CA GLN A 34 -13.12 -8.37 4.54
C GLN A 34 -11.70 -8.89 4.80
N VAL A 35 -10.69 -8.01 4.76
CA VAL A 35 -9.29 -8.38 5.03
C VAL A 35 -8.97 -8.42 6.51
N LEU A 36 -9.52 -7.53 7.34
CA LEU A 36 -9.39 -7.64 8.80
C LEU A 36 -10.03 -8.94 9.32
N ALA A 37 -11.16 -9.34 8.74
CA ALA A 37 -11.78 -10.63 9.01
C ALA A 37 -10.90 -11.80 8.52
N ALA A 38 -10.22 -11.67 7.38
CA ALA A 38 -9.30 -12.70 6.90
C ALA A 38 -8.04 -12.79 7.78
N PHE A 39 -7.48 -11.68 8.27
CA PHE A 39 -6.26 -11.65 9.09
C PHE A 39 -6.42 -12.43 10.40
N ASN A 40 -7.62 -12.33 11.01
CA ASN A 40 -7.97 -13.01 12.26
C ASN A 40 -8.66 -14.36 12.05
N GLN A 41 -8.78 -14.85 10.82
CA GLN A 41 -9.29 -16.21 10.57
C GLN A 41 -8.20 -17.24 10.86
N PRO A 42 -8.56 -18.40 11.45
CA PRO A 42 -7.65 -19.51 11.67
C PRO A 42 -7.03 -19.98 10.34
N LYS A 43 -5.89 -20.69 10.43
CA LYS A 43 -5.18 -21.33 9.31
C LYS A 43 -6.17 -21.88 8.28
N VAL A 44 -6.07 -21.45 7.03
CA VAL A 44 -7.08 -21.75 6.00
C VAL A 44 -6.86 -23.16 5.46
N VAL A 45 -7.80 -24.07 5.74
CA VAL A 45 -7.83 -25.45 5.20
C VAL A 45 -8.59 -25.52 3.87
N ALA A 46 -9.27 -24.44 3.46
CA ALA A 46 -10.01 -24.38 2.20
C ALA A 46 -9.08 -24.34 0.98
N PRO A 47 -9.45 -24.93 -0.17
CA PRO A 47 -8.62 -24.87 -1.38
C PRO A 47 -8.48 -23.43 -1.90
N ALA A 48 -7.37 -23.17 -2.58
CA ALA A 48 -7.11 -21.90 -3.23
C ALA A 48 -8.27 -21.49 -4.16
N PRO A 49 -8.74 -20.23 -4.13
CA PRO A 49 -9.71 -19.71 -5.08
C PRO A 49 -9.29 -19.98 -6.53
N ASP A 50 -10.25 -20.38 -7.36
CA ASP A 50 -10.05 -20.53 -8.80
C ASP A 50 -10.05 -19.15 -9.48
N LEU A 51 -8.91 -18.79 -10.06
CA LEU A 51 -8.77 -17.54 -10.80
C LEU A 51 -9.55 -17.56 -12.12
N ALA A 52 -9.78 -18.74 -12.72
CA ALA A 52 -10.45 -18.85 -14.01
C ALA A 52 -11.93 -18.42 -13.93
N ALA A 53 -12.57 -18.64 -12.78
CA ALA A 53 -13.94 -18.21 -12.54
C ALA A 53 -14.10 -16.67 -12.56
N ARG A 54 -13.10 -15.92 -12.08
CA ARG A 54 -13.14 -14.45 -11.97
C ARG A 54 -11.75 -13.81 -12.19
N PRO A 55 -11.23 -13.82 -13.42
CA PRO A 55 -9.83 -13.45 -13.69
C PRO A 55 -9.52 -11.96 -13.50
N ARG A 56 -10.53 -11.09 -13.54
CA ARG A 56 -10.40 -9.63 -13.36
C ARG A 56 -10.90 -9.13 -11.99
N SER A 57 -11.19 -10.02 -11.04
CA SER A 57 -11.59 -9.63 -9.69
C SER A 57 -10.36 -9.50 -8.80
N TYR A 58 -10.12 -8.31 -8.26
CA TYR A 58 -9.00 -8.08 -7.35
C TYR A 58 -9.14 -8.92 -6.07
N GLU A 59 -10.37 -9.12 -5.58
CA GLU A 59 -10.68 -9.91 -4.39
C GLU A 59 -10.28 -11.38 -4.58
N THR A 60 -10.47 -11.91 -5.79
CA THR A 60 -10.12 -13.31 -6.12
C THR A 60 -8.60 -13.49 -6.11
N HIS A 61 -7.86 -12.56 -6.72
CA HIS A 61 -6.39 -12.55 -6.68
C HIS A 61 -5.85 -12.38 -5.26
N LEU A 62 -6.43 -11.45 -4.49
CA LEU A 62 -6.07 -11.19 -3.11
C LEU A 62 -6.31 -12.42 -2.21
N ALA A 63 -7.49 -13.04 -2.31
CA ALA A 63 -7.83 -14.22 -1.52
C ALA A 63 -6.90 -15.41 -1.83
N ARG A 64 -6.55 -15.61 -3.11
CA ARG A 64 -5.58 -16.64 -3.50
C ARG A 64 -4.18 -16.34 -2.99
N ALA A 65 -3.72 -15.10 -3.08
CA ALA A 65 -2.42 -14.69 -2.54
C ALA A 65 -2.35 -14.88 -1.01
N LEU A 66 -3.40 -14.50 -0.29
CA LEU A 66 -3.52 -14.73 1.17
C LEU A 66 -3.58 -16.21 1.54
N TYR A 67 -4.18 -17.04 0.69
CA TYR A 67 -4.15 -18.49 0.88
C TYR A 67 -2.72 -19.02 0.79
N LEU A 68 -2.01 -18.70 -0.29
CA LEU A 68 -0.62 -19.11 -0.51
C LEU A 68 0.30 -18.61 0.62
N LEU A 69 0.11 -17.37 1.06
CA LEU A 69 0.88 -16.80 2.16
C LEU A 69 0.65 -17.52 3.50
N ARG A 70 -0.52 -18.13 3.73
CA ARG A 70 -0.89 -18.77 5.01
C ARG A 70 -0.87 -20.30 4.99
N LYS A 71 -0.57 -20.89 3.83
CA LYS A 71 -0.40 -22.33 3.67
C LYS A 71 0.70 -22.86 4.61
N GLU A 72 0.50 -24.04 5.18
CA GLU A 72 1.42 -24.61 6.19
C GLU A 72 2.75 -25.06 5.58
N ASP A 73 2.69 -25.79 4.48
CA ASP A 73 3.82 -26.21 3.65
C ASP A 73 4.09 -25.18 2.54
N ARG A 74 4.18 -23.89 2.92
CA ARG A 74 4.48 -22.81 1.98
C ARG A 74 5.93 -22.87 1.54
N THR A 75 6.14 -22.84 0.24
CA THR A 75 7.45 -22.80 -0.43
C THR A 75 7.80 -21.39 -0.93
N ASP A 76 9.05 -21.17 -1.35
CA ASP A 76 9.44 -19.92 -2.02
C ASP A 76 8.66 -19.69 -3.32
N PHE A 77 8.31 -20.77 -4.03
CA PHE A 77 7.42 -20.71 -5.19
C PHE A 77 6.04 -20.15 -4.81
N ASP A 78 5.47 -20.57 -3.68
CA ASP A 78 4.21 -20.04 -3.18
C ASP A 78 4.32 -18.55 -2.82
N LEU A 79 5.46 -18.10 -2.28
CA LEU A 79 5.72 -16.67 -2.04
C LEU A 79 5.78 -15.88 -3.34
N HIS A 80 6.47 -16.37 -4.37
CA HIS A 80 6.47 -15.70 -5.67
C HIS A 80 5.09 -15.64 -6.32
N LEU A 81 4.27 -16.70 -6.18
CA LEU A 81 2.88 -16.68 -6.63
C LEU A 81 2.02 -15.70 -5.81
N ALA A 82 2.21 -15.65 -4.50
CA ALA A 82 1.51 -14.70 -3.63
C ALA A 82 1.84 -13.26 -4.00
N ARG A 83 3.13 -12.95 -4.24
CA ARG A 83 3.59 -11.65 -4.75
C ARG A 83 2.82 -11.23 -5.99
N VAL A 84 2.79 -12.10 -7.01
CA VAL A 84 2.09 -11.82 -8.27
C VAL A 84 0.59 -11.58 -8.03
N GLY A 85 -0.03 -12.36 -7.14
CA GLY A 85 -1.44 -12.20 -6.78
C GLY A 85 -1.72 -10.86 -6.09
N PHE A 86 -0.89 -10.45 -5.11
CA PHE A 86 -1.04 -9.18 -4.42
C PHE A 86 -0.84 -7.98 -5.36
N GLU A 87 0.21 -7.99 -6.18
CA GLU A 87 0.45 -6.92 -7.15
C GLU A 87 -0.67 -6.85 -8.21
N THR A 88 -1.21 -7.99 -8.63
CA THR A 88 -2.34 -8.02 -9.56
C THR A 88 -3.60 -7.46 -8.92
N ALA A 89 -3.88 -7.82 -7.66
CA ALA A 89 -4.98 -7.23 -6.91
C ALA A 89 -4.82 -5.70 -6.77
N ALA A 90 -3.60 -5.23 -6.47
CA ALA A 90 -3.31 -3.81 -6.34
C ALA A 90 -3.48 -3.06 -7.67
N ARG A 91 -3.08 -3.65 -8.80
CA ARG A 91 -3.32 -3.08 -10.14
C ARG A 91 -4.80 -3.03 -10.52
N LEU A 92 -5.58 -4.05 -10.14
CA LEU A 92 -7.02 -4.13 -10.42
C LEU A 92 -7.84 -3.18 -9.53
N SER A 93 -7.38 -2.89 -8.31
CA SER A 93 -8.01 -1.95 -7.39
C SER A 93 -6.98 -1.01 -6.76
N ARG A 94 -6.66 0.08 -7.48
CA ARG A 94 -5.62 1.04 -7.08
C ARG A 94 -5.84 1.69 -5.73
N ASP A 95 -7.09 1.90 -5.32
CA ASP A 95 -7.40 2.54 -4.03
C ASP A 95 -7.40 1.55 -2.85
N TYR A 96 -7.07 0.28 -3.11
CA TYR A 96 -7.05 -0.78 -2.11
C TYR A 96 -5.65 -1.01 -1.56
N TRP A 97 -5.25 -0.12 -0.65
CA TRP A 97 -3.93 -0.15 -0.01
C TRP A 97 -3.52 -1.51 0.61
N PRO A 98 -4.42 -2.37 1.16
CA PRO A 98 -3.98 -3.63 1.75
C PRO A 98 -3.29 -4.56 0.75
N ALA A 99 -3.65 -4.51 -0.53
CA ALA A 99 -2.98 -5.31 -1.56
C ALA A 99 -1.50 -4.89 -1.72
N TRP A 100 -1.22 -3.59 -1.74
CA TRP A 100 0.16 -3.07 -1.76
C TRP A 100 0.92 -3.40 -0.47
N PHE A 101 0.27 -3.30 0.68
CA PHE A 101 0.87 -3.67 1.96
C PHE A 101 1.32 -5.14 1.98
N TYR A 102 0.46 -6.07 1.56
CA TYR A 102 0.85 -7.47 1.50
C TYR A 102 1.88 -7.77 0.41
N ALA A 103 1.84 -7.07 -0.73
CA ALA A 103 2.93 -7.16 -1.71
C ALA A 103 4.26 -6.79 -1.07
N GLY A 104 4.30 -5.71 -0.28
CA GLY A 104 5.48 -5.29 0.49
C GLY A 104 5.97 -6.35 1.46
N ILE A 105 5.07 -6.95 2.25
CA ILE A 105 5.41 -8.06 3.15
C ILE A 105 6.05 -9.22 2.38
N VAL A 106 5.49 -9.62 1.24
CA VAL A 106 6.02 -10.76 0.49
C VAL A 106 7.38 -10.44 -0.13
N HIS A 107 7.57 -9.23 -0.66
CA HIS A 107 8.89 -8.77 -1.12
C HIS A 107 9.92 -8.77 0.01
N ASP A 108 9.54 -8.30 1.20
CA ASP A 108 10.40 -8.30 2.39
C ASP A 108 10.82 -9.72 2.82
N MET A 109 9.89 -10.68 2.76
CA MET A 109 10.15 -12.09 3.05
C MET A 109 11.07 -12.75 2.02
N LEU A 110 11.02 -12.30 0.77
CA LEU A 110 11.90 -12.74 -0.32
C LEU A 110 13.28 -12.05 -0.30
N GLY A 111 13.46 -11.02 0.54
CA GLY A 111 14.68 -10.21 0.59
C GLY A 111 14.76 -9.09 -0.45
N ASP A 112 13.67 -8.87 -1.20
CA ASP A 112 13.53 -7.84 -2.23
C ASP A 112 13.21 -6.47 -1.56
N TYR A 113 14.16 -5.93 -0.79
CA TYR A 113 13.92 -4.79 0.12
C TYR A 113 13.52 -3.49 -0.58
N GLU A 114 14.03 -3.24 -1.79
CA GLU A 114 13.66 -2.05 -2.58
C GLU A 114 12.19 -2.14 -3.03
N GLN A 115 11.77 -3.30 -3.55
CA GLN A 115 10.40 -3.53 -3.99
C GLN A 115 9.43 -3.55 -2.80
N SER A 116 9.88 -4.08 -1.66
CA SER A 116 9.16 -4.02 -0.39
C SER A 116 8.89 -2.57 0.03
N MET A 117 9.93 -1.75 0.08
CA MET A 117 9.82 -0.33 0.39
C MET A 117 8.85 0.38 -0.56
N ASN A 118 9.00 0.17 -1.87
CA ASN A 118 8.13 0.80 -2.88
C ASN A 118 6.66 0.40 -2.67
N ALA A 119 6.37 -0.87 -2.42
CA ALA A 119 5.02 -1.34 -2.17
C ALA A 119 4.43 -0.75 -0.87
N PHE A 120 5.23 -0.61 0.19
CA PHE A 120 4.78 0.07 1.41
C PHE A 120 4.53 1.57 1.19
N VAL A 121 5.36 2.25 0.39
CA VAL A 121 5.13 3.65 0.01
C VAL A 121 3.82 3.80 -0.77
N GLU A 122 3.51 2.89 -1.69
CA GLU A 122 2.22 2.88 -2.40
C GLU A 122 1.04 2.66 -1.46
N ALA A 123 1.15 1.74 -0.50
CA ALA A 123 0.12 1.56 0.51
C ALA A 123 -0.06 2.83 1.37
N ALA A 124 1.05 3.46 1.76
CA ALA A 124 1.07 4.65 2.60
C ALA A 124 0.57 5.90 1.86
N SER A 125 0.77 6.00 0.54
CA SER A 125 0.26 7.11 -0.27
C SER A 125 -1.28 7.13 -0.34
N ILE A 126 -1.89 5.94 -0.29
CA ILE A 126 -3.35 5.76 -0.33
C ILE A 126 -3.99 5.99 1.05
N ALA A 127 -3.45 5.37 2.10
CA ALA A 127 -4.06 5.39 3.43
C ALA A 127 -3.57 6.53 4.34
N ASP A 128 -2.30 6.93 4.16
CA ASP A 128 -1.56 7.89 4.99
C ASP A 128 -1.54 7.54 6.49
N HIS A 129 -1.19 6.28 6.79
CA HIS A 129 -0.96 5.79 8.16
C HIS A 129 0.53 5.76 8.48
N ALA A 130 0.91 6.23 9.67
CA ALA A 130 2.30 6.22 10.11
C ALA A 130 2.92 4.81 10.10
N ALA A 131 2.15 3.78 10.45
CA ALA A 131 2.58 2.38 10.41
C ALA A 131 3.10 1.95 9.02
N LEU A 132 2.45 2.40 7.94
CA LEU A 132 2.82 2.04 6.56
C LEU A 132 4.08 2.79 6.12
N TRP A 133 4.20 4.07 6.47
CA TRP A 133 5.42 4.85 6.25
C TRP A 133 6.61 4.26 7.03
N ASN A 134 6.37 3.80 8.27
CA ASN A 134 7.38 3.15 9.09
C ASN A 134 7.74 1.73 8.58
N ALA A 135 6.80 1.00 7.99
CA ALA A 135 7.09 -0.26 7.31
C ALA A 135 7.99 -0.03 6.09
N ALA A 136 7.73 1.01 5.28
CA ALA A 136 8.62 1.42 4.19
C ALA A 136 10.01 1.80 4.71
N ALA A 137 10.07 2.57 5.81
CA ALA A 137 11.32 2.96 6.44
C ALA A 137 12.13 1.75 6.95
N LEU A 138 11.45 0.75 7.54
CA LEU A 138 12.10 -0.49 7.98
C LEU A 138 12.63 -1.32 6.79
N ALA A 139 11.88 -1.40 5.69
CA ALA A 139 12.36 -2.06 4.48
C ALA A 139 13.60 -1.36 3.92
N ALA A 140 13.62 -0.02 3.90
CA ALA A 140 14.79 0.77 3.51
C ALA A 140 16.01 0.51 4.41
N LEU A 141 15.81 0.41 5.74
CA LEU A 141 16.87 0.02 6.69
C LEU A 141 17.47 -1.35 6.36
N ARG A 142 16.61 -2.35 6.11
CA ARG A 142 17.05 -3.70 5.76
C ARG A 142 17.79 -3.76 4.43
N GLY A 143 17.47 -2.86 3.51
CA GLY A 143 18.21 -2.64 2.26
C GLY A 143 19.49 -1.82 2.40
N GLY A 144 19.83 -1.34 3.60
CA GLY A 144 21.02 -0.51 3.85
C GLY A 144 20.87 0.97 3.48
N TYR A 145 19.65 1.43 3.19
CA TYR A 145 19.36 2.82 2.80
C TYR A 145 19.02 3.70 4.01
N GLU A 146 19.98 3.87 4.92
CA GLU A 146 19.79 4.54 6.23
C GLU A 146 19.15 5.95 6.13
N GLN A 147 19.65 6.79 5.22
CA GLN A 147 19.15 8.16 5.06
C GLN A 147 17.71 8.17 4.52
N LEU A 148 17.39 7.23 3.63
CA LEU A 148 16.05 7.08 3.09
C LEU A 148 15.09 6.59 4.17
N ALA A 149 15.51 5.60 4.97
CA ALA A 149 14.74 5.14 6.12
C ALA A 149 14.44 6.27 7.12
N TYR A 150 15.42 7.10 7.45
CA TYR A 150 15.20 8.27 8.30
C TYR A 150 14.17 9.24 7.70
N SER A 151 14.26 9.52 6.40
CA SER A 151 13.31 10.40 5.70
C SER A 151 11.88 9.84 5.68
N LEU A 152 11.74 8.53 5.48
CA LEU A 152 10.45 7.82 5.51
C LEU A 152 9.86 7.80 6.92
N HIS A 153 10.67 7.57 7.95
CA HIS A 153 10.23 7.67 9.35
C HIS A 153 9.78 9.10 9.69
N ARG A 154 10.52 10.13 9.24
CA ARG A 154 10.07 11.52 9.40
C ARG A 154 8.73 11.78 8.71
N ARG A 155 8.50 11.20 7.54
CA ARG A 155 7.19 11.27 6.86
C ARG A 155 6.09 10.56 7.65
N ALA A 156 6.41 9.48 8.37
CA ALA A 156 5.49 8.79 9.27
C ALA A 156 5.03 9.69 10.43
N LEU A 157 5.95 10.49 11.00
CA LEU A 157 5.63 11.43 12.08
C LEU A 157 4.64 12.54 11.67
N SER A 158 4.52 12.81 10.36
CA SER A 158 3.55 13.77 9.81
C SER A 158 2.37 13.12 9.10
N ALA A 159 2.16 11.81 9.26
CA ALA A 159 1.04 11.09 8.66
C ALA A 159 -0.30 11.47 9.32
N ARG A 160 -1.39 11.40 8.56
CA ARG A 160 -2.74 11.70 9.05
C ARG A 160 -3.18 10.78 10.19
N GLU A 161 -2.86 9.49 10.10
CA GLU A 161 -3.16 8.53 11.16
C GLU A 161 -1.87 8.13 11.88
N ALA A 162 -1.81 8.43 13.19
CA ALA A 162 -0.67 8.08 14.02
C ALA A 162 -0.57 6.55 14.21
N GLY A 163 0.65 6.05 14.40
CA GLY A 163 0.92 4.64 14.61
C GLY A 163 1.26 4.36 16.07
N ASP A 164 0.52 3.45 16.69
CA ASP A 164 0.81 2.87 18.02
C ASP A 164 1.24 1.39 17.89
N ASP A 165 1.81 1.04 16.74
CA ASP A 165 2.25 -0.30 16.41
C ASP A 165 3.74 -0.51 16.77
N ALA A 166 4.14 -1.78 16.76
CA ALA A 166 5.50 -2.17 17.10
C ALA A 166 6.56 -1.60 16.14
N VAL A 167 6.25 -1.46 14.85
CA VAL A 167 7.18 -0.91 13.86
C VAL A 167 7.35 0.59 14.12
N SER A 168 6.25 1.32 14.36
CA SER A 168 6.31 2.73 14.74
C SER A 168 7.11 2.95 16.03
N SER A 169 6.93 2.08 17.03
CA SER A 169 7.71 2.12 18.27
C SER A 169 9.20 1.87 18.01
N TYR A 170 9.52 0.85 17.22
CA TYR A 170 10.90 0.52 16.83
C TYR A 170 11.57 1.67 16.09
N MET A 171 10.93 2.23 15.07
CA MET A 171 11.49 3.33 14.27
C MET A 171 11.67 4.59 15.11
N THR A 172 10.74 4.86 16.02
CA THR A 172 10.88 5.97 16.99
C THR A 172 12.07 5.74 17.90
N ALA A 173 12.30 4.54 18.41
CA ALA A 173 13.48 4.24 19.23
C ALA A 173 14.79 4.32 18.43
N ALA A 174 14.80 3.82 17.18
CA ALA A 174 15.97 3.86 16.30
C ALA A 174 16.37 5.29 15.92
N TYR A 175 15.40 6.18 15.74
CA TYR A 175 15.62 7.55 15.29
C TYR A 175 15.32 8.64 16.31
N ALA A 176 15.00 8.27 17.56
CA ALA A 176 14.90 9.19 18.68
C ALA A 176 16.16 10.06 18.67
N ALA A 177 15.96 11.39 18.62
CA ALA A 177 17.08 12.30 18.68
C ALA A 177 17.80 12.03 20.00
N ASP A 178 19.05 11.57 19.92
CA ASP A 178 19.95 11.83 21.02
C ASP A 178 20.12 13.35 21.01
N ALA A 179 19.46 14.05 21.92
CA ALA A 179 19.38 15.51 21.94
C ALA A 179 20.76 16.20 22.06
N GLY A 180 21.86 15.43 22.14
CA GLY A 180 23.24 15.89 22.12
C GLY A 180 24.14 15.29 21.02
N ALA A 181 23.69 14.34 20.19
CA ALA A 181 24.55 13.77 19.16
C ALA A 181 24.39 14.57 17.85
N SER A 182 25.42 15.36 17.51
CA SER A 182 25.57 15.96 16.18
C SER A 182 25.54 14.86 15.12
N ARG A 183 24.37 14.62 14.54
CA ARG A 183 24.20 13.65 13.45
C ARG A 183 25.03 14.09 12.25
N ALA A 184 25.65 13.12 11.58
CA ALA A 184 26.33 13.34 10.32
C ALA A 184 25.31 13.84 9.28
N GLN A 185 25.19 15.16 9.16
CA GLN A 185 24.53 15.78 8.03
C GLN A 185 25.43 15.51 6.83
N THR A 186 25.01 14.65 5.92
CA THR A 186 25.56 14.67 4.57
C THR A 186 25.14 16.00 3.95
N VAL A 187 26.08 16.94 3.88
CA VAL A 187 25.91 18.16 3.08
C VAL A 187 25.86 17.69 1.64
N VAL A 188 24.64 17.51 1.12
CA VAL A 188 24.44 17.30 -0.31
C VAL A 188 24.70 18.66 -0.95
N PRO A 189 25.79 18.83 -1.73
CA PRO A 189 26.03 20.10 -2.40
C PRO A 189 24.85 20.39 -3.35
N PRO A 190 24.45 21.66 -3.49
CA PRO A 190 23.40 22.02 -4.44
C PRO A 190 23.80 21.54 -5.85
N LEU A 191 22.81 21.07 -6.63
CA LEU A 191 23.01 20.57 -8.00
C LEU A 191 23.78 21.56 -8.89
N SER A 192 23.73 22.86 -8.59
CA SER A 192 24.52 23.89 -9.25
C SER A 192 26.04 23.66 -9.16
N GLY A 193 26.53 22.96 -8.14
CA GLY A 193 27.94 22.61 -7.97
C GLY A 193 28.33 21.22 -8.50
N ALA A 194 27.38 20.44 -9.05
CA ALA A 194 27.62 19.10 -9.60
C ALA A 194 27.73 19.09 -11.14
N ARG A 195 27.63 20.26 -11.80
CA ARG A 195 28.00 20.38 -13.21
C ARG A 195 29.50 20.17 -13.35
N ARG A 196 29.90 19.00 -13.88
CA ARG A 196 31.18 18.89 -14.62
C ARG A 196 31.04 19.85 -15.81
N GLU A 197 31.81 20.92 -15.83
CA GLU A 197 31.82 21.89 -16.93
C GLU A 197 32.51 21.36 -18.20
N ASP A 198 32.92 20.08 -18.25
CA ASP A 198 33.88 19.62 -19.26
C ASP A 198 33.33 18.69 -20.36
N GLU A 199 32.00 18.50 -20.49
CA GLU A 199 31.47 17.79 -21.67
C GLU A 199 30.42 18.64 -22.37
N GLU A 200 30.93 19.53 -23.20
CA GLU A 200 30.24 20.07 -24.36
C GLU A 200 29.69 18.88 -25.16
N PHE A 201 28.40 18.59 -25.02
CA PHE A 201 27.68 17.66 -25.87
C PHE A 201 27.60 18.26 -27.27
N ILE A 202 28.67 18.10 -28.05
CA ILE A 202 28.67 18.42 -29.47
C ILE A 202 27.89 17.30 -30.17
N CYS A 203 26.63 17.56 -30.51
CA CYS A 203 25.90 16.75 -31.47
C CYS A 203 26.57 16.91 -32.84
N ARG A 204 27.54 16.05 -33.18
CA ARG A 204 27.93 15.87 -34.58
C ARG A 204 26.78 15.18 -35.29
N ALA A 205 26.09 15.92 -36.15
CA ALA A 205 25.29 15.33 -37.20
C ALA A 205 26.23 14.45 -38.03
N LEU A 206 25.87 13.18 -38.21
CA LEU A 206 26.50 12.34 -39.20
C LEU A 206 26.16 12.99 -40.55
N GLU A 207 27.18 13.49 -41.26
CA GLU A 207 27.03 13.87 -42.65
C GLU A 207 26.76 12.57 -43.41
N ASP A 208 25.60 12.51 -44.08
CA ASP A 208 25.27 11.42 -44.99
C ASP A 208 26.34 11.42 -46.08
N GLU A 209 27.14 10.34 -46.15
CA GLU A 209 28.01 10.08 -47.29
C GLU A 209 27.08 9.77 -48.47
N ASP A 210 26.85 10.78 -49.31
CA ASP A 210 26.25 10.61 -50.63
C ASP A 210 27.20 9.72 -51.45
N ASP A 211 26.83 8.44 -51.55
CA ASP A 211 27.34 7.48 -52.53
C ASP A 211 27.01 7.99 -53.95
N ASP A 212 27.86 8.83 -54.52
CA ASP A 212 27.88 9.09 -55.96
C ASP A 212 28.72 7.99 -56.64
N ASP A 213 28.02 6.97 -57.16
CA ASP A 213 28.51 5.98 -58.13
C ASP A 213 28.94 6.66 -59.45
N ASP A 214 30.19 6.45 -59.87
CA ASP A 214 30.66 6.55 -61.28
C ASP A 214 31.71 5.45 -61.59
#